data_AF-A0A845B8J0-F1
#
_entry.id   AF-A0A845B8J0-F1
#
_cell.length_a   1.000
_cell.length_b   1.000
_cell.length_c   1.000
_cell.angle_alpha   90.00
_cell.angle_beta   90.00
_cell.angle_gamma   90.00
#
_symmetry.space_group_name_H-M   'P 1'
#
loop_
_entity.id
_entity.type
_entity.pdbx_description
1 polymer ?
#
loop_
_entity_poly.entity_id
_entity_poly.type
_entity_poly.pdbx_seq_one_letter_code
_entity_poly.pdbx_strand_id
1 'polypeptide(L)'
;MTAQWLRKPLSLTLALSLSLATAGCGITIERTATVNAREQALATAERRVATLEQRVAEMESTLAAQRQAAQDLDALNAQLAQVRNARSATERARADAAQRVASLRAEIAATEQRLSTLSQGSETEQGRLQRLGEDRSRAESDLASRRDALSQIEARLRQAQQSAEAAQAELSRRTASVGEAQNKLQEATRQIEQSTTRLQALERQWTELTGQASQQEQRLNDLRQRADGVRENLTREEATLAQRRQELQQLQADITRQTAARKEATDAVAAATARRGELDNAIRAAETRLAGLQQQAEAAQRNLDGIRSNAEEAQRTAEQRQQQREEAERRLSAVQEDLRKAEASLADRNKAVSEAEARVAQARREAEQATADLQNLRQQADQLTTANQALQRENGELDQRRQRLVTQVQSAEQRLAALEASARAASSSSAPAESRPEASPAGTSAAAPATDAPSQAPNGDGTGGSPAGEATTPAGGTTPR
;
A
#
# COMPACT_ATOMS: atom_id res chain seq x y z
N MET A 1 93.45 -164.15 77.55
CA MET A 1 94.08 -165.26 76.83
C MET A 1 95.47 -165.45 77.43
N THR A 2 95.69 -166.41 78.34
CA THR A 2 96.02 -167.84 78.09
C THR A 2 97.45 -168.04 77.55
N ALA A 3 98.36 -168.81 78.16
CA ALA A 3 98.30 -169.68 79.36
C ALA A 3 99.66 -169.68 80.12
N GLN A 4 99.81 -170.17 81.36
CA GLN A 4 100.37 -171.50 81.76
C GLN A 4 101.57 -171.98 80.90
N TRP A 5 102.69 -172.52 81.40
CA TRP A 5 102.90 -173.57 82.44
C TRP A 5 103.97 -173.15 83.50
N LEU A 6 103.95 -173.55 84.79
CA LEU A 6 104.09 -174.89 85.44
C LEU A 6 105.50 -175.53 85.27
N ARG A 7 106.33 -175.63 86.34
CA ARG A 7 106.43 -176.70 87.40
C ARG A 7 107.26 -177.93 86.95
N LYS A 8 108.02 -178.68 87.79
CA LYS A 8 108.63 -178.50 89.14
C LYS A 8 109.74 -179.64 89.36
N PRO A 9 110.05 -180.28 90.53
CA PRO A 9 111.43 -180.77 90.84
C PRO A 9 111.54 -182.32 91.14
N LEU A 10 112.26 -182.72 92.22
CA LEU A 10 112.59 -184.06 92.80
C LEU A 10 113.97 -184.65 92.40
N SER A 11 114.71 -185.48 93.20
CA SER A 11 114.68 -185.75 94.67
C SER A 11 115.85 -186.61 95.22
N LEU A 12 116.20 -186.37 96.50
CA LEU A 12 116.58 -187.28 97.62
C LEU A 12 117.59 -188.48 97.53
N THR A 13 118.65 -188.40 98.37
CA THR A 13 119.14 -189.41 99.38
C THR A 13 119.74 -190.78 98.93
N LEU A 14 120.33 -191.67 99.77
CA LEU A 14 120.55 -191.82 101.24
C LEU A 14 121.76 -192.79 101.53
N ALA A 15 122.36 -192.76 102.76
CA ALA A 15 122.90 -193.87 103.62
C ALA A 15 123.80 -195.04 103.07
N LEU A 16 124.52 -195.88 103.84
CA LEU A 16 125.21 -195.87 105.18
C LEU A 16 125.87 -197.28 105.41
N SER A 17 126.89 -197.42 106.30
CA SER A 17 127.32 -198.68 107.03
C SER A 17 127.94 -199.88 106.25
N LEU A 18 128.68 -200.87 106.82
CA LEU A 18 129.61 -201.03 107.99
C LEU A 18 130.22 -202.49 107.99
N SER A 19 131.32 -202.77 108.73
CA SER A 19 131.78 -204.13 109.21
C SER A 19 132.46 -205.09 108.18
N LEU A 20 133.28 -206.13 108.51
CA LEU A 20 133.98 -206.63 109.74
C LEU A 20 135.33 -207.36 109.38
N ALA A 21 135.98 -208.12 110.28
CA ALA A 21 137.39 -208.59 110.15
C ALA A 21 137.70 -210.05 110.57
N THR A 22 138.85 -210.58 110.08
CA THR A 22 139.56 -211.86 110.43
C THR A 22 140.99 -211.86 109.80
N ALA A 23 142.01 -212.67 110.15
CA ALA A 23 142.48 -213.37 111.36
C ALA A 23 143.83 -214.11 111.03
N GLY A 24 144.72 -214.44 112.01
CA GLY A 24 145.88 -215.35 111.81
C GLY A 24 147.13 -215.11 112.70
N CYS A 25 147.84 -216.18 113.11
CA CYS A 25 149.03 -216.16 114.00
C CYS A 25 150.22 -216.93 113.36
N GLY A 26 151.48 -216.87 113.82
CA GLY A 26 152.14 -216.06 114.87
C GLY A 26 153.56 -216.59 115.24
N ILE A 27 154.20 -215.97 116.25
CA ILE A 27 155.22 -216.52 117.20
C ILE A 27 156.60 -217.01 116.65
N THR A 28 157.78 -216.49 117.06
CA THR A 28 158.15 -215.26 117.83
C THR A 28 159.31 -214.44 117.17
N ILE A 29 160.63 -214.42 117.49
CA ILE A 29 161.58 -215.05 118.46
C ILE A 29 162.63 -213.97 118.89
N GLU A 30 163.41 -214.21 119.96
CA GLU A 30 164.50 -213.35 120.53
C GLU A 30 165.78 -213.23 119.64
N ARG A 31 166.67 -212.21 119.74
CA ARG A 31 166.78 -211.07 120.69
C ARG A 31 167.50 -209.82 120.10
N THR A 32 167.09 -208.63 120.56
CA THR A 32 167.86 -207.36 120.71
C THR A 32 168.47 -206.55 119.52
N ALA A 33 168.48 -206.99 118.25
CA ALA A 33 169.10 -206.18 117.18
C ALA A 33 168.15 -205.30 116.32
N THR A 34 166.90 -205.73 116.11
CA THR A 34 166.05 -205.23 115.00
C THR A 34 164.99 -204.20 115.37
N VAL A 35 164.89 -203.80 116.65
CA VAL A 35 163.83 -202.89 117.14
C VAL A 35 164.11 -201.42 116.81
N ASN A 36 165.29 -200.90 117.21
CA ASN A 36 165.64 -199.48 117.05
C ASN A 36 165.56 -198.98 115.58
N ALA A 37 165.79 -199.85 114.61
CA ALA A 37 165.70 -199.53 113.18
C ALA A 37 164.26 -199.22 112.72
N ARG A 38 163.23 -199.78 113.39
CA ARG A 38 161.82 -199.55 113.06
C ARG A 38 161.30 -198.24 113.62
N GLU A 39 161.74 -197.84 114.81
CA GLU A 39 161.29 -196.59 115.46
C GLU A 39 161.78 -195.35 114.71
N GLN A 40 163.04 -195.34 114.23
CA GLN A 40 163.52 -194.27 113.36
C GLN A 40 162.78 -194.19 112.02
N ALA A 41 162.39 -195.34 111.45
CA ALA A 41 161.57 -195.38 110.24
C ALA A 41 160.17 -194.80 110.48
N LEU A 42 159.56 -195.10 111.63
CA LEU A 42 158.25 -194.56 112.02
C LEU A 42 158.29 -193.04 112.21
N ALA A 43 159.23 -192.53 113.01
CA ALA A 43 159.38 -191.08 113.22
C ALA A 43 159.71 -190.31 111.93
N THR A 44 160.36 -190.96 110.96
CA THR A 44 160.61 -190.38 109.63
C THR A 44 159.35 -190.41 108.75
N ALA A 45 158.49 -191.42 108.88
CA ALA A 45 157.20 -191.48 108.23
C ALA A 45 156.22 -190.44 108.81
N GLU A 46 156.14 -190.30 110.14
CA GLU A 46 155.30 -189.32 110.83
C GLU A 46 155.64 -187.88 110.43
N ARG A 47 156.93 -187.53 110.36
CA ARG A 47 157.37 -186.23 109.84
C ARG A 47 156.98 -186.01 108.38
N ARG A 48 157.00 -187.06 107.55
CA ARG A 48 156.50 -186.99 106.16
C ARG A 48 154.99 -186.84 106.09
N VAL A 49 154.23 -187.49 106.97
CA VAL A 49 152.77 -187.31 107.10
C VAL A 49 152.47 -185.86 107.48
N ALA A 50 153.04 -185.33 108.55
CA ALA A 50 152.85 -183.94 108.96
C ALA A 50 153.26 -182.92 107.87
N THR A 51 154.33 -183.19 107.12
CA THR A 51 154.74 -182.33 105.98
C THR A 51 153.75 -182.41 104.80
N LEU A 52 153.15 -183.58 104.56
CA LEU A 52 152.12 -183.77 103.55
C LEU A 52 150.78 -183.16 103.98
N GLU A 53 150.40 -183.28 105.25
CA GLU A 53 149.22 -182.63 105.83
C GLU A 53 149.35 -181.10 105.77
N GLN A 54 150.52 -180.54 106.10
CA GLN A 54 150.78 -179.10 105.92
C GLN A 54 150.65 -178.67 104.45
N ARG A 55 151.18 -179.46 103.50
CA ARG A 55 151.02 -179.20 102.06
C ARG A 55 149.58 -179.38 101.58
N VAL A 56 148.81 -180.31 102.15
CA VAL A 56 147.38 -180.47 101.85
C VAL A 56 146.61 -179.26 102.36
N ALA A 57 146.83 -178.81 103.59
CA ALA A 57 146.23 -177.58 104.12
C ALA A 57 146.62 -176.33 103.31
N GLU A 58 147.85 -176.24 102.81
CA GLU A 58 148.32 -175.17 101.93
C GLU A 58 147.69 -175.24 100.52
N MET A 59 147.47 -176.45 99.98
CA MET A 59 146.72 -176.68 98.75
C MET A 59 145.21 -176.44 98.92
N GLU A 60 144.62 -176.77 100.07
CA GLU A 60 143.22 -176.48 100.39
C GLU A 60 143.01 -174.98 100.59
N SER A 61 143.97 -174.29 101.22
CA SER A 61 143.99 -172.83 101.35
C SER A 61 144.10 -172.15 99.98
N THR A 62 145.01 -172.59 99.11
CA THR A 62 145.11 -172.03 97.74
C THR A 62 143.93 -172.43 96.85
N LEU A 63 143.32 -173.60 97.03
CA LEU A 63 142.08 -173.98 96.35
C LEU A 63 140.87 -173.18 96.85
N ALA A 64 140.81 -172.84 98.14
CA ALA A 64 139.83 -171.93 98.71
C ALA A 64 140.02 -170.51 98.17
N ALA A 65 141.27 -170.02 98.09
CA ALA A 65 141.59 -168.73 97.48
C ALA A 65 141.27 -168.70 95.96
N GLN A 66 141.49 -169.80 95.23
CA GLN A 66 141.07 -169.91 93.82
C GLN A 66 139.54 -169.95 93.68
N ARG A 67 138.82 -170.63 94.57
CA ARG A 67 137.35 -170.61 94.61
C ARG A 67 136.81 -169.22 94.95
N GLN A 68 137.45 -168.49 95.86
CA GLN A 68 137.12 -167.11 96.18
C GLN A 68 137.38 -166.20 94.98
N ALA A 69 138.56 -166.28 94.35
CA ALA A 69 138.89 -165.51 93.16
C ALA A 69 137.97 -165.82 91.96
N ALA A 70 137.49 -167.07 91.82
CA ALA A 70 136.47 -167.43 90.85
C ALA A 70 135.10 -166.79 91.17
N GLN A 71 134.67 -166.82 92.44
CA GLN A 71 133.45 -166.13 92.88
C GLN A 71 133.55 -164.61 92.72
N ASP A 72 134.72 -164.02 92.98
CA ASP A 72 134.98 -162.58 92.79
C ASP A 72 134.98 -162.22 91.30
N LEU A 73 135.52 -163.09 90.42
CA LEU A 73 135.44 -162.93 88.97
C LEU A 73 134.01 -163.08 88.45
N ASP A 74 133.22 -164.02 88.97
CA ASP A 74 131.80 -164.17 88.64
C ASP A 74 130.98 -162.96 89.13
N ALA A 75 131.29 -162.43 90.32
CA ALA A 75 130.69 -161.20 90.84
C ALA A 75 131.07 -159.97 89.99
N LEU A 76 132.33 -159.84 89.56
CA LEU A 76 132.78 -158.79 88.64
C LEU A 76 132.14 -158.94 87.26
N ASN A 77 132.01 -160.17 86.73
CA ASN A 77 131.30 -160.43 85.48
C ASN A 77 129.80 -160.06 85.59
N ALA A 78 129.16 -160.37 86.71
CA ALA A 78 127.77 -160.00 87.00
C ALA A 78 127.60 -158.47 87.11
N GLN A 79 128.49 -157.78 87.84
CA GLN A 79 128.51 -156.31 87.91
C GLN A 79 128.76 -155.67 86.54
N LEU A 80 129.70 -156.20 85.75
CA LEU A 80 130.05 -155.64 84.44
C LEU A 80 128.93 -155.92 83.42
N ALA A 81 128.23 -157.05 83.51
CA ALA A 81 126.98 -157.29 82.79
C ALA A 81 125.86 -156.32 83.24
N GLN A 82 125.71 -156.06 84.54
CA GLN A 82 124.76 -155.08 85.07
C GLN A 82 125.07 -153.66 84.56
N VAL A 83 126.34 -153.24 84.54
CA VAL A 83 126.78 -151.95 83.99
C VAL A 83 126.56 -151.86 82.48
N ARG A 84 126.86 -152.93 81.71
CA ARG A 84 126.51 -153.01 80.27
C ARG A 84 125.01 -152.87 80.05
N ASN A 85 124.19 -153.56 80.84
CA ASN A 85 122.74 -153.50 80.75
C ASN A 85 122.21 -152.12 81.11
N ALA A 86 122.67 -151.51 82.20
CA ALA A 86 122.33 -150.17 82.63
C ALA A 86 122.74 -149.11 81.59
N ARG A 87 123.94 -149.23 81.00
CA ARG A 87 124.38 -148.38 79.89
C ARG A 87 123.48 -148.55 78.66
N SER A 88 123.12 -149.77 78.28
CA SER A 88 122.20 -150.00 77.16
C SER A 88 120.81 -149.40 77.43
N ALA A 89 120.37 -149.35 78.69
CA ALA A 89 119.12 -148.73 79.10
C ALA A 89 119.19 -147.20 79.07
N THR A 90 120.30 -146.58 79.48
CA THR A 90 120.48 -145.13 79.38
C THR A 90 120.72 -144.66 77.95
N GLU A 91 121.38 -145.45 77.11
CA GLU A 91 121.51 -145.19 75.66
C GLU A 91 120.14 -145.26 74.96
N ARG A 92 119.28 -146.24 75.28
CA ARG A 92 117.87 -146.29 74.82
C ARG A 92 117.08 -145.09 75.33
N ALA A 93 117.09 -144.81 76.64
CA ALA A 93 116.36 -143.68 77.21
C ALA A 93 116.82 -142.32 76.64
N ARG A 94 118.10 -142.19 76.26
CA ARG A 94 118.63 -141.02 75.56
C ARG A 94 118.15 -140.95 74.11
N ALA A 95 118.02 -142.08 73.41
CA ALA A 95 117.42 -142.13 72.08
C ALA A 95 115.91 -141.78 72.13
N ASP A 96 115.16 -142.34 73.08
CA ASP A 96 113.74 -142.02 73.31
C ASP A 96 113.57 -140.52 73.65
N ALA A 97 114.43 -139.96 74.50
CA ALA A 97 114.42 -138.54 74.83
C ALA A 97 114.78 -137.66 73.61
N ALA A 98 115.75 -138.06 72.79
CA ALA A 98 116.10 -137.35 71.57
C ALA A 98 114.95 -137.39 70.54
N GLN A 99 114.27 -138.53 70.41
CA GLN A 99 113.08 -138.67 69.56
C GLN A 99 111.91 -137.81 70.06
N ARG A 100 111.68 -137.74 71.38
CA ARG A 100 110.68 -136.83 71.98
C ARG A 100 111.02 -135.36 71.73
N VAL A 101 112.29 -134.97 71.88
CA VAL A 101 112.75 -133.60 71.57
C VAL A 101 112.61 -133.29 70.08
N ALA A 102 112.83 -134.27 69.19
CA ALA A 102 112.59 -134.10 67.75
C ALA A 102 111.09 -133.94 67.44
N SER A 103 110.21 -134.75 68.04
CA SER A 103 108.76 -134.63 67.92
C SER A 103 108.27 -133.26 68.38
N LEU A 104 108.63 -132.85 69.60
CA LEU A 104 108.26 -131.56 70.17
C LEU A 104 108.77 -130.38 69.34
N ARG A 105 109.97 -130.47 68.72
CA ARG A 105 110.46 -129.45 67.78
C ARG A 105 109.65 -129.40 66.49
N ALA A 106 109.24 -130.54 65.95
CA ALA A 106 108.38 -130.59 64.76
C ALA A 106 106.96 -130.07 65.07
N GLU A 107 106.43 -130.39 66.25
CA GLU A 107 105.15 -129.88 66.75
C GLU A 107 105.21 -128.36 66.97
N ILE A 108 106.27 -127.84 67.61
CA ILE A 108 106.49 -126.40 67.79
C ILE A 108 106.56 -125.70 66.43
N ALA A 109 107.43 -126.15 65.51
CA ALA A 109 107.53 -125.56 64.18
C ALA A 109 106.21 -125.60 63.39
N ALA A 110 105.42 -126.67 63.52
CA ALA A 110 104.08 -126.75 62.93
C ALA A 110 103.08 -125.79 63.59
N THR A 111 103.17 -125.54 64.91
CA THR A 111 102.36 -124.52 65.59
C THR A 111 102.78 -123.09 65.26
N GLU A 112 104.08 -122.82 65.11
CA GLU A 112 104.63 -121.53 64.67
C GLU A 112 104.21 -121.23 63.23
N GLN A 113 104.28 -122.21 62.33
CA GLN A 113 103.78 -122.08 60.96
C GLN A 113 102.26 -121.80 60.95
N ARG A 114 101.47 -122.54 61.73
CA ARG A 114 100.02 -122.30 61.87
C ARG A 114 99.71 -120.91 62.41
N LEU A 115 100.45 -120.46 63.43
CA LEU A 115 100.29 -119.13 64.02
C LEU A 115 100.63 -118.03 63.02
N SER A 116 101.70 -118.20 62.23
CA SER A 116 102.08 -117.30 61.14
C SER A 116 100.98 -117.21 60.07
N THR A 117 100.45 -118.36 59.61
CA THR A 117 99.32 -118.38 58.66
C THR A 117 98.05 -117.73 59.24
N LEU A 118 97.77 -117.92 60.54
CA LEU A 118 96.64 -117.27 61.22
C LEU A 118 96.83 -115.75 61.38
N SER A 119 98.06 -115.28 61.65
CA SER A 119 98.37 -113.84 61.70
C SER A 119 98.17 -113.20 60.33
N GLN A 120 98.76 -113.79 59.28
CA GLN A 120 98.61 -113.32 57.89
C GLN A 120 97.14 -113.32 57.44
N GLY A 121 96.36 -114.33 57.83
CA GLY A 121 94.92 -114.38 57.60
C GLY A 121 94.16 -113.27 58.34
N SER A 122 94.50 -113.03 59.61
CA SER A 122 93.91 -111.96 60.43
C SER A 122 94.25 -110.57 59.87
N GLU A 123 95.49 -110.32 59.49
CA GLU A 123 95.95 -109.07 58.85
C GLU A 123 95.23 -108.83 57.51
N THR A 124 95.04 -109.89 56.71
CA THR A 124 94.31 -109.85 55.44
C THR A 124 92.83 -109.50 55.65
N GLU A 125 92.15 -110.15 56.60
CA GLU A 125 90.75 -109.86 56.91
C GLU A 125 90.56 -108.52 57.62
N GLN A 126 91.51 -108.05 58.44
CA GLN A 126 91.51 -106.68 58.96
C GLN A 126 91.62 -105.65 57.83
N GLY A 127 92.55 -105.83 56.88
CA GLY A 127 92.66 -104.97 55.70
C GLY A 127 91.41 -105.02 54.80
N ARG A 128 90.73 -106.17 54.72
CA ARG A 128 89.45 -106.32 54.03
C ARG A 128 88.31 -105.59 54.74
N LEU A 129 88.21 -105.71 56.06
CA LEU A 129 87.22 -105.01 56.88
C LEU A 129 87.42 -103.50 56.84
N GLN A 130 88.67 -103.01 56.85
CA GLN A 130 88.95 -101.59 56.66
C GLN A 130 88.44 -101.10 55.30
N ARG A 131 88.77 -101.79 54.21
CA ARG A 131 88.28 -101.43 52.85
C ARG A 131 86.76 -101.42 52.78
N LEU A 132 86.09 -102.43 53.34
CA LEU A 132 84.63 -102.47 53.43
C LEU A 132 84.04 -101.32 54.27
N GLY A 133 84.74 -100.87 55.31
CA GLY A 133 84.39 -99.68 56.08
C GLY A 133 84.55 -98.37 55.29
N GLU A 134 85.64 -98.24 54.54
CA GLU A 134 85.87 -97.09 53.64
C GLU A 134 84.83 -97.05 52.50
N ASP A 135 84.58 -98.17 51.83
CA ASP A 135 83.60 -98.26 50.75
C ASP A 135 82.16 -98.06 51.24
N ARG A 136 81.84 -98.52 52.45
CA ARG A 136 80.58 -98.19 53.12
C ARG A 136 80.47 -96.69 53.39
N SER A 137 81.51 -96.05 53.92
CA SER A 137 81.52 -94.61 54.21
C SER A 137 81.36 -93.77 52.92
N ARG A 138 82.04 -94.17 51.83
CA ARG A 138 81.86 -93.60 50.49
C ARG A 138 80.40 -93.75 50.03
N ALA A 139 79.81 -94.94 50.14
CA ALA A 139 78.43 -95.20 49.74
C ALA A 139 77.39 -94.43 50.58
N GLU A 140 77.61 -94.27 51.90
CA GLU A 140 76.74 -93.48 52.77
C GLU A 140 76.83 -91.98 52.44
N SER A 141 78.02 -91.46 52.12
CA SER A 141 78.23 -90.09 51.63
C SER A 141 77.58 -89.83 50.27
N ASP A 142 77.77 -90.72 49.30
CA ASP A 142 77.14 -90.66 47.98
C ASP A 142 75.61 -90.68 48.08
N LEU A 143 75.06 -91.48 48.99
CA LEU A 143 73.62 -91.61 49.21
C LEU A 143 73.05 -90.35 49.90
N ALA A 144 73.78 -89.75 50.84
CA ALA A 144 73.43 -88.43 51.39
C ALA A 144 73.42 -87.34 50.30
N SER A 145 74.50 -87.22 49.52
CA SER A 145 74.61 -86.28 48.39
C SER A 145 73.47 -86.45 47.38
N ARG A 146 73.08 -87.69 47.06
CA ARG A 146 71.92 -88.00 46.19
C ARG A 146 70.58 -87.58 46.82
N ARG A 147 70.38 -87.74 48.13
CA ARG A 147 69.18 -87.26 48.83
C ARG A 147 69.08 -85.74 48.79
N ASP A 148 70.18 -85.05 49.04
CA ASP A 148 70.24 -83.58 48.98
C ASP A 148 69.94 -83.07 47.57
N ALA A 149 70.55 -83.68 46.54
CA ALA A 149 70.28 -83.37 45.15
C ALA A 149 68.80 -83.62 44.76
N LEU A 150 68.20 -84.73 45.20
CA LEU A 150 66.77 -85.00 44.99
C LEU A 150 65.89 -83.95 45.66
N SER A 151 66.17 -83.57 46.92
CA SER A 151 65.41 -82.54 47.62
C SER A 151 65.47 -81.17 46.91
N GLN A 152 66.62 -80.81 46.33
CA GLN A 152 66.78 -79.60 45.53
C GLN A 152 66.02 -79.68 44.19
N ILE A 153 65.97 -80.85 43.55
CA ILE A 153 65.19 -81.08 42.33
C ILE A 153 63.69 -80.99 42.63
N GLU A 154 63.22 -81.59 43.74
CA GLU A 154 61.83 -81.45 44.18
C GLU A 154 61.44 -80.01 44.50
N ALA A 155 62.31 -79.26 45.20
CA ALA A 155 62.07 -77.84 45.49
C ALA A 155 61.97 -77.01 44.20
N ARG A 156 62.88 -77.23 43.24
CA ARG A 156 62.84 -76.58 41.92
C ARG A 156 61.61 -76.97 41.10
N LEU A 157 61.17 -78.24 41.18
CA LEU A 157 59.96 -78.71 40.50
C LEU A 157 58.71 -78.04 41.07
N ARG A 158 58.57 -77.94 42.40
CA ARG A 158 57.46 -77.23 43.06
C ARG A 158 57.45 -75.74 42.71
N GLN A 159 58.62 -75.10 42.68
CA GLN A 159 58.76 -73.70 42.24
C GLN A 159 58.36 -73.52 40.76
N ALA A 160 58.75 -74.45 39.88
CA ALA A 160 58.38 -74.43 38.47
C ALA A 160 56.86 -74.61 38.29
N GLN A 161 56.25 -75.55 39.01
CA GLN A 161 54.79 -75.77 39.03
C GLN A 161 54.04 -74.50 39.46
N GLN A 162 54.41 -73.90 40.59
CA GLN A 162 53.83 -72.64 41.07
C GLN A 162 53.98 -71.49 40.06
N SER A 163 55.13 -71.40 39.37
CA SER A 163 55.34 -70.39 38.33
C SER A 163 54.49 -70.62 37.09
N ALA A 164 54.24 -71.88 36.72
CA ALA A 164 53.37 -72.25 35.61
C ALA A 164 51.88 -71.99 35.92
N GLU A 165 51.44 -72.30 37.15
CA GLU A 165 50.10 -71.98 37.64
C GLU A 165 49.85 -70.46 37.66
N ALA A 166 50.81 -69.68 38.16
CA ALA A 166 50.73 -68.22 38.15
C ALA A 166 50.71 -67.65 36.71
N ALA A 167 51.52 -68.19 35.80
CA ALA A 167 51.51 -67.80 34.40
C ALA A 167 50.18 -68.14 33.70
N GLN A 168 49.60 -69.31 34.00
CA GLN A 168 48.30 -69.73 33.46
C GLN A 168 47.15 -68.87 33.99
N ALA A 169 47.20 -68.44 35.26
CA ALA A 169 46.23 -67.52 35.84
C ALA A 169 46.31 -66.12 35.19
N GLU A 170 47.52 -65.57 35.02
CA GLU A 170 47.73 -64.29 34.33
C GLU A 170 47.37 -64.35 32.84
N LEU A 171 47.65 -65.46 32.15
CA LEU A 171 47.20 -65.69 30.77
C LEU A 171 45.67 -65.69 30.67
N SER A 172 44.99 -66.40 31.59
CA SER A 172 43.53 -66.44 31.65
C SER A 172 42.94 -65.05 31.91
N ARG A 173 43.55 -64.27 32.82
CA ARG A 173 43.18 -62.88 33.11
C ARG A 173 43.38 -61.95 31.91
N ARG A 174 44.47 -62.11 31.17
CA ARG A 174 44.73 -61.35 29.93
C ARG A 174 43.72 -61.68 28.84
N THR A 175 43.39 -62.96 28.64
CA THR A 175 42.37 -63.38 27.68
C THR A 175 40.99 -62.79 28.02
N ALA A 176 40.59 -62.79 29.30
CA ALA A 176 39.37 -62.12 29.75
C ALA A 176 39.39 -60.60 29.48
N SER A 177 40.50 -59.93 29.82
CA SER A 177 40.69 -58.49 29.57
C SER A 177 40.63 -58.12 28.07
N VAL A 178 41.21 -58.96 27.20
CA VAL A 178 41.11 -58.80 25.73
C VAL A 178 39.67 -58.99 25.25
N GLY A 179 38.94 -59.98 25.78
CA GLY A 179 37.51 -60.17 25.48
C GLY A 179 36.65 -58.97 25.92
N GLU A 180 36.89 -58.42 27.11
CA GLU A 180 36.26 -57.17 27.55
C GLU A 180 36.57 -56.00 26.62
N ALA A 181 37.83 -55.83 26.21
CA ALA A 181 38.25 -54.76 25.31
C ALA A 181 37.59 -54.89 23.92
N GLN A 182 37.47 -56.11 23.40
CA GLN A 182 36.76 -56.40 22.16
C GLN A 182 35.26 -56.08 22.26
N ASN A 183 34.60 -56.45 23.37
CA ASN A 183 33.19 -56.12 23.61
C ASN A 183 32.97 -54.61 23.71
N LYS A 184 33.84 -53.89 24.44
CA LYS A 184 33.83 -52.42 24.56
C LYS A 184 34.05 -51.75 23.20
N LEU A 185 34.93 -52.28 22.35
CA LEU A 185 35.16 -51.79 20.99
C LEU A 185 33.95 -52.00 20.08
N GLN A 186 33.34 -53.19 20.08
CA GLN A 186 32.13 -53.46 19.28
C GLN A 186 30.97 -52.54 19.66
N GLU A 187 30.79 -52.27 20.95
CA GLU A 187 29.74 -51.37 21.43
C GLU A 187 30.01 -49.91 21.04
N ALA A 188 31.26 -49.44 21.14
CA ALA A 188 31.65 -48.13 20.64
C ALA A 188 31.41 -47.98 19.12
N THR A 189 31.71 -49.01 18.33
CA THR A 189 31.42 -49.02 16.88
C THR A 189 29.92 -48.86 16.61
N ARG A 190 29.06 -49.62 17.29
CA ARG A 190 27.58 -49.49 17.15
C ARG A 190 27.08 -48.10 17.50
N GLN A 191 27.62 -47.49 18.56
CA GLN A 191 27.24 -46.14 18.97
C GLN A 191 27.68 -45.08 17.94
N ILE A 192 28.81 -45.28 17.28
CA ILE A 192 29.24 -44.46 16.14
C ILE A 192 28.30 -44.65 14.94
N GLU A 193 27.97 -45.89 14.56
CA GLU A 193 27.04 -46.19 13.45
C GLU A 193 25.64 -45.57 13.68
N GLN A 194 25.10 -45.67 14.89
CA GLN A 194 23.84 -45.03 15.29
C GLN A 194 23.94 -43.50 15.22
N SER A 195 25.05 -42.93 15.69
CA SER A 195 25.29 -41.48 15.66
C SER A 195 25.41 -40.95 14.22
N THR A 196 26.12 -41.66 13.35
CA THR A 196 26.23 -41.35 11.91
C THR A 196 24.87 -41.42 11.23
N THR A 197 24.07 -42.45 11.51
CA THR A 197 22.70 -42.60 10.99
C THR A 197 21.82 -41.44 11.44
N ARG A 198 21.93 -41.01 12.71
CA ARG A 198 21.20 -39.86 13.24
C ARG A 198 21.63 -38.54 12.62
N LEU A 199 22.92 -38.33 12.37
CA LEU A 199 23.44 -37.14 11.67
C LEU A 199 22.90 -37.07 10.24
N GLN A 200 22.94 -38.16 9.47
CA GLN A 200 22.36 -38.22 8.11
C GLN A 200 20.84 -37.97 8.11
N ALA A 201 20.12 -38.40 9.14
CA ALA A 201 18.69 -38.11 9.28
C ALA A 201 18.43 -36.60 9.55
N LEU A 202 19.23 -35.98 10.42
CA LEU A 202 19.17 -34.55 10.71
C LEU A 202 19.56 -33.68 9.50
N GLU A 203 20.57 -34.09 8.73
CA GLU A 203 21.01 -33.43 7.50
C GLU A 203 19.91 -33.44 6.42
N ARG A 204 19.21 -34.58 6.26
CA ARG A 204 18.03 -34.67 5.38
C ARG A 204 16.88 -33.78 5.87
N GLN A 205 16.61 -33.76 7.18
CA GLN A 205 15.58 -32.88 7.77
C GLN A 205 15.93 -31.40 7.59
N TRP A 206 17.20 -31.01 7.75
CA TRP A 206 17.63 -29.64 7.52
C TRP A 206 17.50 -29.25 6.04
N THR A 207 17.92 -30.13 5.13
CA THR A 207 17.76 -29.94 3.67
C THR A 207 16.29 -29.74 3.29
N GLU A 208 15.39 -30.58 3.81
CA GLU A 208 13.94 -30.49 3.60
C GLU A 208 13.37 -29.17 4.15
N LEU A 209 13.73 -28.79 5.39
CA LEU A 209 13.29 -27.53 6.01
C LEU A 209 13.80 -26.30 5.24
N THR A 210 15.03 -26.32 4.71
CA THR A 210 15.55 -25.27 3.84
C THR A 210 14.77 -25.18 2.53
N GLY A 211 14.46 -26.32 1.90
CA GLY A 211 13.60 -26.37 0.70
C GLY A 211 12.18 -25.83 0.95
N GLN A 212 11.57 -26.21 2.08
CA GLN A 212 10.27 -25.68 2.51
C GLN A 212 10.33 -24.17 2.77
N ALA A 213 11.38 -23.67 3.44
CA ALA A 213 11.57 -22.24 3.67
C ALA A 213 11.67 -21.46 2.35
N SER A 214 12.50 -21.92 1.40
CA SER A 214 12.60 -21.32 0.07
C SER A 214 11.28 -21.35 -0.70
N GLN A 215 10.48 -22.42 -0.60
CA GLN A 215 9.16 -22.49 -1.23
C GLN A 215 8.17 -21.48 -0.60
N GLN A 216 8.20 -21.30 0.73
CA GLN A 216 7.35 -20.31 1.40
C GLN A 216 7.79 -18.88 1.09
N GLU A 217 9.09 -18.60 0.94
CA GLU A 217 9.59 -17.30 0.49
C GLU A 217 9.18 -16.99 -0.95
N GLN A 218 9.26 -17.97 -1.86
CA GLN A 218 8.72 -17.85 -3.23
C GLN A 218 7.22 -17.54 -3.23
N ARG A 219 6.43 -18.23 -2.41
CA ARG A 219 4.98 -17.95 -2.23
C ARG A 219 4.72 -16.56 -1.68
N LEU A 220 5.50 -16.08 -0.71
CA LEU A 220 5.37 -14.73 -0.18
C LEU A 220 5.70 -13.67 -1.24
N ASN A 221 6.67 -13.92 -2.11
CA ASN A 221 7.02 -13.00 -3.19
C ASN A 221 5.98 -13.00 -4.33
N ASP A 222 5.42 -14.15 -4.69
CA ASP A 222 4.26 -14.25 -5.59
C ASP A 222 3.02 -13.52 -5.01
N LEU A 223 2.69 -13.74 -3.72
CA LEU A 223 1.61 -13.04 -3.04
C LEU A 223 1.84 -11.51 -2.98
N ARG A 224 3.09 -11.04 -2.81
CA ARG A 224 3.45 -9.61 -2.91
C ARG A 224 3.19 -9.07 -4.31
N GLN A 225 3.72 -9.73 -5.35
CA GLN A 225 3.51 -9.32 -6.74
C GLN A 225 2.03 -9.27 -7.12
N ARG A 226 1.23 -10.24 -6.68
CA ARG A 226 -0.24 -10.23 -6.84
C ARG A 226 -0.89 -9.07 -6.11
N ALA A 227 -0.50 -8.77 -4.87
CA ALA A 227 -1.03 -7.64 -4.11
C ALA A 227 -0.69 -6.29 -4.77
N ASP A 228 0.50 -6.14 -5.33
CA ASP A 228 0.91 -4.93 -6.06
C ASP A 228 0.18 -4.80 -7.40
N GLY A 229 -0.03 -5.89 -8.14
CA GLY A 229 -0.88 -5.89 -9.33
C GLY A 229 -2.35 -5.56 -9.03
N VAL A 230 -2.88 -6.01 -7.88
CA VAL A 230 -4.22 -5.63 -7.41
C VAL A 230 -4.29 -4.15 -7.04
N ARG A 231 -3.25 -3.59 -6.40
CA ARG A 231 -3.16 -2.14 -6.12
C ARG A 231 -3.13 -1.31 -7.40
N GLU A 232 -2.35 -1.73 -8.39
CA GLU A 232 -2.26 -1.02 -9.68
C GLU A 232 -3.57 -1.09 -10.47
N ASN A 233 -4.29 -2.21 -10.41
CA ASN A 233 -5.62 -2.31 -10.99
C ASN A 233 -6.66 -1.47 -10.24
N LEU A 234 -6.57 -1.39 -8.91
CA LEU A 234 -7.44 -0.52 -8.12
C LEU A 234 -7.24 0.96 -8.48
N THR A 235 -6.00 1.44 -8.60
CA THR A 235 -5.75 2.85 -8.97
C THR A 235 -6.15 3.17 -10.41
N ARG A 236 -6.06 2.20 -11.34
CA ARG A 236 -6.63 2.31 -12.70
C ARG A 236 -8.16 2.44 -12.68
N GLU A 237 -8.85 1.63 -11.89
CA GLU A 237 -10.31 1.69 -11.75
C GLU A 237 -10.76 2.97 -11.04
N GLU A 238 -10.05 3.42 -9.99
CA GLU A 238 -10.31 4.70 -9.32
C GLU A 238 -10.16 5.89 -10.27
N ALA A 239 -9.11 5.90 -11.11
CA ALA A 239 -8.92 6.92 -12.15
C ALA A 239 -10.03 6.87 -13.22
N THR A 240 -10.39 5.68 -13.68
CA THR A 240 -11.48 5.47 -14.65
C THR A 240 -12.83 5.94 -14.08
N LEU A 241 -13.08 5.68 -12.80
CA LEU A 241 -14.29 6.09 -12.10
C LEU A 241 -14.32 7.60 -11.80
N ALA A 242 -13.15 8.22 -11.58
CA ALA A 242 -13.02 9.67 -11.51
C ALA A 242 -13.32 10.34 -12.87
N GLN A 243 -12.79 9.80 -13.97
CA GLN A 243 -13.10 10.26 -15.32
C GLN A 243 -14.61 10.17 -15.61
N ARG A 244 -15.24 9.02 -15.35
CA ARG A 244 -16.69 8.84 -15.55
C ARG A 244 -17.54 9.79 -14.69
N ARG A 245 -17.09 10.15 -13.48
CA ARG A 245 -17.75 11.18 -12.66
C ARG A 245 -17.66 12.56 -13.31
N GLN A 246 -16.52 12.92 -13.91
CA GLN A 246 -16.36 14.18 -14.64
C GLN A 246 -17.22 14.21 -15.92
N GLU A 247 -17.26 13.11 -16.68
CA GLU A 247 -18.12 12.96 -17.87
C GLU A 247 -19.61 13.12 -17.50
N LEU A 248 -20.07 12.50 -16.41
CA LEU A 248 -21.43 12.66 -15.90
C LEU A 248 -21.74 14.10 -15.45
N GLN A 249 -20.79 14.78 -14.81
CA GLN A 249 -20.94 16.21 -14.44
C GLN A 249 -21.05 17.11 -15.69
N GLN A 250 -20.26 16.85 -16.74
CA GLN A 250 -20.33 17.56 -18.00
C GLN A 250 -21.69 17.32 -18.69
N LEU A 251 -22.12 16.06 -18.82
CA LEU A 251 -23.43 15.71 -19.38
C LEU A 251 -24.59 16.35 -18.60
N GLN A 252 -24.52 16.41 -17.27
CA GLN A 252 -25.56 17.03 -16.46
C GLN A 252 -25.57 18.57 -16.59
N ALA A 253 -24.40 19.21 -16.76
CA ALA A 253 -24.31 20.63 -17.11
C ALA A 253 -24.89 20.91 -18.51
N ASP A 254 -24.62 20.06 -19.49
CA ASP A 254 -25.14 20.22 -20.86
C ASP A 254 -26.64 19.91 -20.96
N ILE A 255 -27.18 18.94 -20.21
CA ILE A 255 -28.63 18.75 -20.04
C ILE A 255 -29.27 19.99 -19.43
N THR A 256 -28.61 20.62 -18.44
CA THR A 256 -29.11 21.87 -17.82
C THR A 256 -29.12 23.03 -18.83
N ARG A 257 -28.05 23.19 -19.62
CA ARG A 257 -27.96 24.17 -20.72
C ARG A 257 -29.02 23.93 -21.80
N GLN A 258 -29.18 22.70 -22.28
CA GLN A 258 -30.20 22.35 -23.28
C GLN A 258 -31.62 22.57 -22.75
N THR A 259 -31.86 22.31 -21.46
CA THR A 259 -33.16 22.60 -20.82
C THR A 259 -33.44 24.11 -20.78
N ALA A 260 -32.43 24.92 -20.43
CA ALA A 260 -32.54 26.38 -20.46
C ALA A 260 -32.76 26.93 -21.88
N ALA A 261 -31.94 26.50 -22.85
CA ALA A 261 -32.07 26.90 -24.25
C ALA A 261 -33.39 26.46 -24.88
N ARG A 262 -33.91 25.27 -24.52
CA ARG A 262 -35.25 24.82 -24.93
C ARG A 262 -36.35 25.71 -24.34
N LYS A 263 -36.20 26.13 -23.07
CA LYS A 263 -37.15 27.08 -22.47
C LYS A 263 -37.09 28.43 -23.21
N GLU A 264 -35.91 28.99 -23.40
CA GLU A 264 -35.70 30.26 -24.12
C GLU A 264 -36.29 30.21 -25.54
N ALA A 265 -36.08 29.11 -26.28
CA ALA A 265 -36.71 28.89 -27.58
C ALA A 265 -38.25 28.77 -27.50
N THR A 266 -38.79 28.19 -26.43
CA THR A 266 -40.25 28.10 -26.21
C THR A 266 -40.84 29.48 -25.91
N ASP A 267 -40.19 30.25 -25.03
CA ASP A 267 -40.58 31.62 -24.67
C ASP A 267 -40.48 32.56 -25.90
N ALA A 268 -39.44 32.38 -26.74
CA ALA A 268 -39.28 33.10 -28.00
C ALA A 268 -40.37 32.75 -29.04
N VAL A 269 -40.76 31.47 -29.16
CA VAL A 269 -41.89 31.03 -30.01
C VAL A 269 -43.21 31.60 -29.49
N ALA A 270 -43.42 31.66 -28.19
CA ALA A 270 -44.60 32.31 -27.59
C ALA A 270 -44.62 33.82 -27.91
N ALA A 271 -43.50 34.52 -27.74
CA ALA A 271 -43.38 35.94 -28.08
C ALA A 271 -43.55 36.23 -29.58
N ALA A 272 -43.04 35.37 -30.46
CA ALA A 272 -43.26 35.47 -31.90
C ALA A 272 -44.74 35.22 -32.27
N THR A 273 -45.41 34.30 -31.58
CA THR A 273 -46.85 34.03 -31.76
C THR A 273 -47.71 35.21 -31.28
N ALA A 274 -47.34 35.84 -30.16
CA ALA A 274 -47.99 37.05 -29.68
C ALA A 274 -47.82 38.22 -30.67
N ARG A 275 -46.59 38.50 -31.12
CA ARG A 275 -46.31 39.51 -32.17
C ARG A 275 -47.07 39.24 -33.47
N ARG A 276 -47.23 37.98 -33.87
CA ARG A 276 -48.07 37.63 -35.01
C ARG A 276 -49.52 38.02 -34.78
N GLY A 277 -50.09 37.73 -33.60
CA GLY A 277 -51.45 38.16 -33.25
C GLY A 277 -51.62 39.69 -33.20
N GLU A 278 -50.60 40.42 -32.74
CA GLU A 278 -50.55 41.89 -32.78
C GLU A 278 -50.55 42.39 -34.24
N LEU A 279 -49.73 41.81 -35.11
CA LEU A 279 -49.66 42.14 -36.53
C LEU A 279 -50.95 41.79 -37.29
N ASP A 280 -51.53 40.60 -37.05
CA ASP A 280 -52.82 40.19 -37.64
C ASP A 280 -53.95 41.16 -37.23
N ASN A 281 -53.93 41.68 -36.00
CA ASN A 281 -54.87 42.72 -35.54
C ASN A 281 -54.56 44.10 -36.14
N ALA A 282 -53.29 44.47 -36.29
CA ALA A 282 -52.89 45.72 -36.94
C ALA A 282 -53.27 45.73 -38.44
N ILE A 283 -53.17 44.58 -39.12
CA ILE A 283 -53.63 44.38 -40.49
C ILE A 283 -55.16 44.58 -40.57
N ARG A 284 -55.96 43.91 -39.74
CA ARG A 284 -57.42 44.12 -39.68
C ARG A 284 -57.81 45.58 -39.43
N ALA A 285 -57.08 46.27 -38.56
CA ALA A 285 -57.29 47.69 -38.28
C ALA A 285 -56.91 48.58 -39.48
N ALA A 286 -55.85 48.22 -40.23
CA ALA A 286 -55.47 48.89 -41.47
C ALA A 286 -56.46 48.64 -42.61
N GLU A 287 -56.96 47.41 -42.77
CA GLU A 287 -58.03 47.03 -43.72
C GLU A 287 -59.32 47.80 -43.42
N THR A 288 -59.72 47.88 -42.15
CA THR A 288 -60.89 48.65 -41.71
C THR A 288 -60.73 50.15 -42.01
N ARG A 289 -59.53 50.71 -41.78
CA ARG A 289 -59.21 52.09 -42.17
C ARG A 289 -59.20 52.29 -43.68
N LEU A 290 -58.69 51.33 -44.45
CA LEU A 290 -58.67 51.37 -45.91
C LEU A 290 -60.08 51.37 -46.49
N ALA A 291 -60.97 50.51 -45.98
CA ALA A 291 -62.39 50.50 -46.35
C ALA A 291 -63.09 51.83 -46.00
N GLY A 292 -62.80 52.41 -44.82
CA GLY A 292 -63.28 53.73 -44.45
C GLY A 292 -62.77 54.85 -45.37
N LEU A 293 -61.49 54.81 -45.76
CA LEU A 293 -60.90 55.76 -46.71
C LEU A 293 -61.47 55.58 -48.13
N GLN A 294 -61.78 54.35 -48.56
CA GLN A 294 -62.47 54.08 -49.82
C GLN A 294 -63.89 54.67 -49.82
N GLN A 295 -64.66 54.47 -48.75
CA GLN A 295 -65.98 55.11 -48.61
C GLN A 295 -65.90 56.65 -48.59
N GLN A 296 -64.89 57.22 -47.93
CA GLN A 296 -64.63 58.66 -47.97
C GLN A 296 -64.24 59.15 -49.37
N ALA A 297 -63.44 58.38 -50.12
CA ALA A 297 -63.08 58.71 -51.51
C ALA A 297 -64.30 58.64 -52.45
N GLU A 298 -65.17 57.63 -52.32
CA GLU A 298 -66.42 57.56 -53.08
C GLU A 298 -67.41 58.69 -52.72
N ALA A 299 -67.42 59.14 -51.46
CA ALA A 299 -68.24 60.28 -51.03
C ALA A 299 -67.66 61.60 -51.56
N ALA A 300 -66.34 61.76 -51.53
CA ALA A 300 -65.64 62.91 -52.11
C ALA A 300 -65.83 62.98 -53.64
N GLN A 301 -65.75 61.85 -54.33
CA GLN A 301 -66.01 61.75 -55.77
C GLN A 301 -67.45 62.18 -56.10
N ARG A 302 -68.45 61.64 -55.39
CA ARG A 302 -69.86 62.06 -55.54
C ARG A 302 -70.08 63.55 -55.26
N ASN A 303 -69.39 64.12 -54.28
CA ASN A 303 -69.40 65.57 -54.04
C ASN A 303 -68.75 66.36 -55.18
N LEU A 304 -67.62 65.92 -55.73
CA LEU A 304 -66.96 66.57 -56.86
C LEU A 304 -67.81 66.55 -58.12
N ASP A 305 -68.47 65.43 -58.42
CA ASP A 305 -69.37 65.31 -59.57
C ASP A 305 -70.63 66.19 -59.39
N GLY A 306 -71.16 66.30 -58.17
CA GLY A 306 -72.23 67.25 -57.82
C GLY A 306 -71.79 68.72 -57.97
N ILE A 307 -70.61 69.08 -57.48
CA ILE A 307 -70.02 70.43 -57.64
C ILE A 307 -69.83 70.75 -59.13
N ARG A 308 -69.41 69.77 -59.94
CA ARG A 308 -69.24 69.92 -61.39
C ARG A 308 -70.56 70.20 -62.11
N SER A 309 -71.61 69.45 -61.79
CA SER A 309 -72.95 69.70 -62.31
C SER A 309 -73.44 71.12 -61.96
N ASN A 310 -73.25 71.55 -60.71
CA ASN A 310 -73.63 72.89 -60.26
C ASN A 310 -72.81 73.99 -60.98
N ALA A 311 -71.54 73.72 -61.30
CA ALA A 311 -70.69 74.66 -62.04
C ALA A 311 -71.14 74.83 -63.51
N GLU A 312 -71.51 73.74 -64.19
CA GLU A 312 -72.06 73.81 -65.55
C GLU A 312 -73.40 74.56 -65.61
N GLU A 313 -74.27 74.35 -64.60
CA GLU A 313 -75.54 75.06 -64.49
C GLU A 313 -75.35 76.57 -64.17
N ALA A 314 -74.40 76.89 -63.29
CA ALA A 314 -74.01 78.28 -63.01
C ALA A 314 -73.42 78.98 -64.25
N GLN A 315 -72.62 78.28 -65.06
CA GLN A 315 -72.04 78.85 -66.28
C GLN A 315 -73.12 79.15 -67.33
N ARG A 316 -74.05 78.22 -67.59
CA ARG A 316 -75.20 78.48 -68.49
C ARG A 316 -76.03 79.67 -68.02
N THR A 317 -76.22 79.80 -66.70
CA THR A 317 -76.94 80.94 -66.09
C THR A 317 -76.19 82.26 -66.26
N ALA A 318 -74.85 82.25 -66.25
CA ALA A 318 -74.03 83.44 -66.49
C ALA A 318 -74.07 83.88 -67.96
N GLU A 319 -73.96 82.94 -68.91
CA GLU A 319 -74.07 83.20 -70.36
C GLU A 319 -75.45 83.79 -70.71
N GLN A 320 -76.53 83.26 -70.10
CA GLN A 320 -77.88 83.77 -70.29
C GLN A 320 -78.07 85.19 -69.73
N ARG A 321 -77.42 85.53 -68.60
CA ARG A 321 -77.40 86.90 -68.05
C ARG A 321 -76.55 87.87 -68.86
N GLN A 322 -75.49 87.39 -69.52
CA GLN A 322 -74.67 88.22 -70.41
C GLN A 322 -75.47 88.67 -71.63
N GLN A 323 -76.20 87.75 -72.28
CA GLN A 323 -77.09 88.08 -73.39
C GLN A 323 -78.18 89.09 -73.00
N GLN A 324 -78.76 88.97 -71.80
CA GLN A 324 -79.73 89.93 -71.26
C GLN A 324 -79.15 91.33 -71.02
N ARG A 325 -77.85 91.45 -70.66
CA ARG A 325 -77.17 92.75 -70.55
C ARG A 325 -76.98 93.42 -71.90
N GLU A 326 -76.49 92.68 -72.89
CA GLU A 326 -76.28 93.22 -74.24
C GLU A 326 -77.59 93.67 -74.91
N GLU A 327 -78.71 93.01 -74.62
CA GLU A 327 -80.02 93.48 -75.07
C GLU A 327 -80.50 94.72 -74.29
N ALA A 328 -80.25 94.78 -72.97
CA ALA A 328 -80.59 95.94 -72.16
C ALA A 328 -79.79 97.20 -72.57
N GLU A 329 -78.51 97.07 -72.91
CA GLU A 329 -77.66 98.17 -73.37
C GLU A 329 -78.13 98.72 -74.73
N ARG A 330 -78.55 97.85 -75.66
CA ARG A 330 -79.17 98.26 -76.95
C ARG A 330 -80.51 98.99 -76.76
N ARG A 331 -81.30 98.60 -75.76
CA ARG A 331 -82.53 99.30 -75.38
C ARG A 331 -82.23 100.65 -74.72
N LEU A 332 -81.17 100.73 -73.91
CA LEU A 332 -80.74 101.96 -73.23
C LEU A 332 -80.25 103.02 -74.22
N SER A 333 -79.44 102.65 -75.23
CA SER A 333 -78.94 103.58 -76.23
C SER A 333 -80.05 104.13 -77.13
N ALA A 334 -81.03 103.31 -77.52
CA ALA A 334 -82.21 103.77 -78.25
C ALA A 334 -83.03 104.80 -77.44
N VAL A 335 -83.30 104.51 -76.16
CA VAL A 335 -84.02 105.44 -75.27
C VAL A 335 -83.25 106.75 -75.06
N GLN A 336 -81.92 106.73 -75.02
CA GLN A 336 -81.09 107.95 -74.93
C GLN A 336 -81.14 108.79 -76.22
N GLU A 337 -81.28 108.17 -77.39
CA GLU A 337 -81.41 108.91 -78.66
C GLU A 337 -82.81 109.54 -78.79
N ASP A 338 -83.85 108.82 -78.39
CA ASP A 338 -85.22 109.34 -78.41
C ASP A 338 -85.45 110.42 -77.34
N LEU A 339 -84.79 110.32 -76.18
CA LEU A 339 -84.77 111.40 -75.18
C LEU A 339 -84.17 112.68 -75.76
N ARG A 340 -83.02 112.62 -76.45
CA ARG A 340 -82.42 113.80 -77.11
C ARG A 340 -83.33 114.42 -78.17
N LYS A 341 -84.08 113.61 -78.93
CA LYS A 341 -85.08 114.10 -79.90
C LYS A 341 -86.25 114.79 -79.19
N ALA A 342 -86.70 114.26 -78.06
CA ALA A 342 -87.75 114.86 -77.24
C ALA A 342 -87.29 116.18 -76.58
N GLU A 343 -86.06 116.24 -76.07
CA GLU A 343 -85.45 117.45 -75.50
C GLU A 343 -85.31 118.57 -76.53
N ALA A 344 -84.83 118.26 -77.74
CA ALA A 344 -84.79 119.22 -78.85
C ALA A 344 -86.19 119.72 -79.23
N SER A 345 -87.18 118.83 -79.34
CA SER A 345 -88.57 119.21 -79.63
C SER A 345 -89.19 120.07 -78.52
N LEU A 346 -88.81 119.86 -77.25
CA LEU A 346 -89.20 120.71 -76.12
C LEU A 346 -88.53 122.08 -76.16
N ALA A 347 -87.26 122.17 -76.55
CA ALA A 347 -86.56 123.45 -76.70
C ALA A 347 -87.22 124.33 -77.79
N ASP A 348 -87.49 123.76 -78.97
CA ASP A 348 -88.18 124.46 -80.06
C ASP A 348 -89.61 124.88 -79.68
N ARG A 349 -90.35 124.01 -78.96
CA ARG A 349 -91.70 124.33 -78.46
C ARG A 349 -91.68 125.44 -77.42
N ASN A 350 -90.77 125.42 -76.46
CA ASN A 350 -90.65 126.48 -75.46
C ASN A 350 -90.27 127.82 -76.08
N LYS A 351 -89.42 127.81 -77.12
CA LYS A 351 -89.12 129.01 -77.91
C LYS A 351 -90.36 129.54 -78.64
N ALA A 352 -91.11 128.66 -79.32
CA ALA A 352 -92.36 129.04 -80.00
C ALA A 352 -93.44 129.56 -79.03
N VAL A 353 -93.53 129.00 -77.82
CA VAL A 353 -94.42 129.51 -76.75
C VAL A 353 -93.97 130.89 -76.29
N SER A 354 -92.68 131.10 -76.00
CA SER A 354 -92.17 132.42 -75.60
C SER A 354 -92.42 133.50 -76.67
N GLU A 355 -92.23 133.17 -77.95
CA GLU A 355 -92.54 134.07 -79.07
C GLU A 355 -94.05 134.32 -79.24
N ALA A 356 -94.92 133.38 -78.87
CA ALA A 356 -96.37 133.55 -78.87
C ALA A 356 -96.84 134.41 -77.69
N GLU A 357 -96.30 134.19 -76.49
CA GLU A 357 -96.57 134.98 -75.29
C GLU A 357 -96.16 136.44 -75.47
N ALA A 358 -95.00 136.70 -76.11
CA ALA A 358 -94.59 138.06 -76.49
C ALA A 358 -95.62 138.75 -77.40
N ARG A 359 -96.13 138.05 -78.43
CA ARG A 359 -97.14 138.58 -79.36
C ARG A 359 -98.48 138.83 -78.65
N VAL A 360 -98.91 137.95 -77.74
CA VAL A 360 -100.13 138.14 -76.93
C VAL A 360 -99.97 139.30 -75.94
N ALA A 361 -98.80 139.45 -75.31
CA ALA A 361 -98.50 140.54 -74.39
C ALA A 361 -98.39 141.91 -75.09
N GLN A 362 -98.06 141.95 -76.38
CA GLN A 362 -98.11 143.16 -77.19
C GLN A 362 -99.55 143.47 -77.65
N ALA A 363 -100.26 142.49 -78.22
CA ALA A 363 -101.64 142.65 -78.68
C ALA A 363 -102.60 143.08 -77.56
N ARG A 364 -102.35 142.68 -76.30
CA ARG A 364 -103.10 143.18 -75.13
C ARG A 364 -102.90 144.67 -74.88
N ARG A 365 -101.67 145.19 -74.96
CA ARG A 365 -101.39 146.63 -74.77
C ARG A 365 -102.06 147.46 -75.85
N GLU A 366 -101.99 146.99 -77.10
CA GLU A 366 -102.63 147.63 -78.25
C GLU A 366 -104.17 147.65 -78.09
N ALA A 367 -104.77 146.56 -77.58
CA ALA A 367 -106.20 146.50 -77.25
C ALA A 367 -106.59 147.36 -76.04
N GLU A 368 -105.76 147.43 -74.99
CA GLU A 368 -105.99 148.25 -73.80
C GLU A 368 -105.94 149.75 -74.13
N GLN A 369 -104.99 150.19 -74.98
CA GLN A 369 -104.94 151.56 -75.50
C GLN A 369 -106.15 151.89 -76.38
N ALA A 370 -106.51 151.02 -77.33
CA ALA A 370 -107.70 151.21 -78.15
C ALA A 370 -109.00 151.28 -77.32
N THR A 371 -109.05 150.57 -76.19
CA THR A 371 -110.19 150.62 -75.25
C THR A 371 -110.23 151.95 -74.48
N ALA A 372 -109.09 152.48 -74.06
CA ALA A 372 -109.01 153.79 -73.39
C ALA A 372 -109.44 154.95 -74.31
N ASP A 373 -108.98 154.95 -75.57
CA ASP A 373 -109.33 155.98 -76.55
C ASP A 373 -110.82 155.93 -76.95
N LEU A 374 -111.39 154.72 -77.07
CA LEU A 374 -112.83 154.56 -77.27
C LEU A 374 -113.65 155.03 -76.05
N GLN A 375 -113.14 154.91 -74.82
CA GLN A 375 -113.81 155.48 -73.64
C GLN A 375 -113.77 157.02 -73.64
N ASN A 376 -112.65 157.64 -74.02
CA ASN A 376 -112.56 159.10 -74.18
C ASN A 376 -113.55 159.63 -75.23
N LEU A 377 -113.58 159.02 -76.42
CA LEU A 377 -114.53 159.40 -77.48
C LEU A 377 -116.00 159.23 -77.05
N ARG A 378 -116.30 158.21 -76.25
CA ARG A 378 -117.66 157.96 -75.75
C ARG A 378 -118.09 158.98 -74.68
N GLN A 379 -117.18 159.36 -73.77
CA GLN A 379 -117.45 160.44 -72.81
C GLN A 379 -117.70 161.78 -73.51
N GLN A 380 -116.98 162.09 -74.59
CA GLN A 380 -117.24 163.28 -75.42
C GLN A 380 -118.62 163.23 -76.10
N ALA A 381 -119.02 162.06 -76.60
CA ALA A 381 -120.36 161.86 -77.20
C ALA A 381 -121.50 162.01 -76.16
N ASP A 382 -121.33 161.48 -74.95
CA ASP A 382 -122.33 161.61 -73.87
C ASP A 382 -122.43 163.07 -73.36
N GLN A 383 -121.32 163.81 -73.32
CA GLN A 383 -121.32 165.25 -73.02
C GLN A 383 -122.09 166.06 -74.09
N LEU A 384 -121.83 165.82 -75.38
CA LEU A 384 -122.55 166.47 -76.49
C LEU A 384 -124.04 166.12 -76.53
N THR A 385 -124.39 164.88 -76.15
CA THR A 385 -125.78 164.42 -76.05
C THR A 385 -126.50 165.11 -74.89
N THR A 386 -125.85 165.22 -73.74
CA THR A 386 -126.39 165.91 -72.55
C THR A 386 -126.63 167.40 -72.83
N ALA A 387 -125.68 168.06 -73.51
CA ALA A 387 -125.81 169.46 -73.91
C ALA A 387 -127.01 169.70 -74.87
N ASN A 388 -127.22 168.83 -75.86
CA ASN A 388 -128.37 168.94 -76.76
C ASN A 388 -129.71 168.74 -76.03
N GLN A 389 -129.79 167.76 -75.11
CA GLN A 389 -131.01 167.54 -74.35
C GLN A 389 -131.34 168.67 -73.38
N ALA A 390 -130.34 169.41 -72.87
CA ALA A 390 -130.57 170.61 -72.07
C ALA A 390 -131.23 171.73 -72.92
N LEU A 391 -130.63 172.08 -74.06
CA LEU A 391 -131.11 173.17 -74.92
C LEU A 391 -132.47 172.89 -75.58
N GLN A 392 -132.80 171.63 -75.84
CA GLN A 392 -134.14 171.24 -76.31
C GLN A 392 -135.22 171.40 -75.23
N ARG A 393 -134.89 171.11 -73.96
CA ARG A 393 -135.81 171.36 -72.83
C ARG A 393 -135.99 172.86 -72.61
N GLU A 394 -134.92 173.64 -72.69
CA GLU A 394 -134.98 175.10 -72.52
C GLU A 394 -135.84 175.79 -73.59
N ASN A 395 -135.77 175.36 -74.86
CA ASN A 395 -136.71 175.83 -75.89
C ASN A 395 -138.17 175.47 -75.58
N GLY A 396 -138.42 174.23 -75.14
CA GLY A 396 -139.76 173.78 -74.75
C GLY A 396 -140.33 174.57 -73.55
N GLU A 397 -139.48 174.94 -72.59
CA GLU A 397 -139.88 175.80 -71.48
C GLU A 397 -140.11 177.24 -71.90
N LEU A 398 -139.33 177.79 -72.84
CA LEU A 398 -139.50 179.16 -73.34
C LEU A 398 -140.80 179.34 -74.13
N ASP A 399 -141.21 178.41 -75.00
CA ASP A 399 -142.50 178.52 -75.69
C ASP A 399 -143.68 178.30 -74.72
N GLN A 400 -143.54 177.44 -73.70
CA GLN A 400 -144.52 177.39 -72.61
C GLN A 400 -144.58 178.71 -71.82
N ARG A 401 -143.44 179.36 -71.58
CA ARG A 401 -143.37 180.66 -70.89
C ARG A 401 -144.03 181.76 -71.72
N ARG A 402 -143.86 181.72 -73.04
CA ARG A 402 -144.53 182.58 -74.03
C ARG A 402 -146.05 182.38 -74.04
N GLN A 403 -146.52 181.14 -74.05
CA GLN A 403 -147.95 180.82 -73.93
C GLN A 403 -148.53 181.32 -72.60
N ARG A 404 -147.87 181.02 -71.46
CA ARG A 404 -148.30 181.48 -70.12
C ARG A 404 -148.35 183.01 -70.02
N LEU A 405 -147.42 183.74 -70.66
CA LEU A 405 -147.43 185.20 -70.69
C LEU A 405 -148.61 185.76 -71.49
N VAL A 406 -149.01 185.14 -72.62
CA VAL A 406 -150.25 185.51 -73.33
C VAL A 406 -151.48 185.31 -72.42
N THR A 407 -151.54 184.20 -71.67
CA THR A 407 -152.62 183.98 -70.68
C THR A 407 -152.57 184.96 -69.51
N GLN A 408 -151.37 185.42 -69.11
CA GLN A 408 -151.21 186.42 -68.04
C GLN A 408 -151.58 187.83 -68.48
N VAL A 409 -151.32 188.24 -69.72
CA VAL A 409 -151.87 189.49 -70.28
C VAL A 409 -153.40 189.46 -70.23
N GLN A 410 -154.01 188.40 -70.78
CA GLN A 410 -155.46 188.26 -70.84
C GLN A 410 -156.15 188.16 -69.45
N SER A 411 -155.46 187.67 -68.42
CA SER A 411 -156.01 187.59 -67.04
C SER A 411 -155.63 188.76 -66.14
N ALA A 412 -154.56 189.51 -66.47
CA ALA A 412 -154.23 190.77 -65.81
C ALA A 412 -155.11 191.92 -66.30
N GLU A 413 -155.44 191.97 -67.60
CA GLU A 413 -156.41 192.91 -68.15
C GLU A 413 -157.82 192.69 -67.56
N GLN A 414 -158.17 191.45 -67.18
CA GLN A 414 -159.37 191.13 -66.40
C GLN A 414 -159.26 191.45 -64.89
N ARG A 415 -158.07 191.80 -64.38
CA ARG A 415 -157.84 192.15 -62.95
C ARG A 415 -157.49 193.62 -62.71
N LEU A 416 -157.19 194.35 -63.79
CA LEU A 416 -157.19 195.82 -63.84
C LEU A 416 -158.57 196.43 -63.48
N ALA A 417 -159.62 195.60 -63.42
CA ALA A 417 -160.96 195.92 -62.96
C ALA A 417 -161.37 195.25 -61.63
N ALA A 418 -160.42 194.72 -60.84
CA ALA A 418 -160.74 193.93 -59.64
C ALA A 418 -159.92 194.28 -58.37
N LEU A 419 -158.64 194.70 -58.48
CA LEU A 419 -157.82 195.06 -57.32
C LEU A 419 -156.77 196.13 -57.70
N GLU A 420 -156.89 197.44 -57.43
CA GLU A 420 -157.94 198.32 -56.86
C GLU A 420 -158.43 198.11 -55.42
N ALA A 421 -157.98 197.04 -54.75
CA ALA A 421 -158.01 196.92 -53.29
C ALA A 421 -156.77 196.13 -52.87
N SER A 422 -156.05 196.59 -51.82
CA SER A 422 -154.85 195.91 -51.27
C SER A 422 -153.94 195.26 -52.34
N ALA A 423 -153.43 195.97 -53.36
CA ALA A 423 -152.66 197.22 -53.31
C ALA A 423 -151.44 197.13 -52.37
N ARG A 424 -150.23 197.38 -52.91
CA ARG A 424 -148.95 197.58 -52.20
C ARG A 424 -148.50 196.36 -51.36
N ALA A 425 -147.31 195.77 -51.49
CA ALA A 425 -146.09 196.04 -52.24
C ALA A 425 -145.18 194.79 -52.06
N ALA A 426 -144.00 194.62 -52.65
CA ALA A 426 -143.26 195.40 -53.63
C ALA A 426 -142.42 194.44 -54.51
N SER A 427 -142.04 194.90 -55.71
CA SER A 427 -140.74 194.76 -56.38
C SER A 427 -139.91 193.45 -56.32
N SER A 428 -139.21 193.00 -57.38
CA SER A 428 -139.18 193.39 -58.80
C SER A 428 -138.06 192.61 -59.54
N SER A 429 -138.20 192.40 -60.86
CA SER A 429 -137.09 192.46 -61.85
C SER A 429 -135.98 191.37 -61.82
N SER A 430 -135.22 191.09 -62.90
CA SER A 430 -135.51 190.87 -64.34
C SER A 430 -134.25 190.40 -65.11
N ALA A 431 -134.43 189.85 -66.33
CA ALA A 431 -133.52 189.98 -67.49
C ALA A 431 -132.08 189.34 -67.42
N PRO A 432 -131.11 189.58 -68.36
CA PRO A 432 -131.01 188.79 -69.63
C PRO A 432 -129.57 188.47 -70.21
N ALA A 433 -129.54 187.75 -71.36
CA ALA A 433 -128.66 187.93 -72.56
C ALA A 433 -127.22 187.32 -72.80
N GLU A 434 -126.99 186.91 -74.07
CA GLU A 434 -125.81 187.05 -75.01
C GLU A 434 -124.42 186.28 -74.99
N SER A 435 -124.18 185.48 -76.06
CA SER A 435 -123.05 185.56 -77.08
C SER A 435 -121.64 184.84 -77.02
N ARG A 436 -121.13 184.43 -78.23
CA ARG A 436 -119.71 184.43 -78.78
C ARG A 436 -118.68 183.20 -78.58
N PRO A 437 -117.32 183.20 -78.90
CA PRO A 437 -116.68 182.54 -80.10
C PRO A 437 -115.27 181.77 -80.02
N GLU A 438 -114.73 181.23 -81.17
CA GLU A 438 -113.29 181.02 -81.69
C GLU A 438 -112.12 180.03 -81.17
N ALA A 439 -111.37 179.39 -82.15
CA ALA A 439 -109.90 178.99 -82.34
C ALA A 439 -108.98 178.00 -81.47
N SER A 440 -107.92 177.27 -82.03
CA SER A 440 -106.60 176.74 -81.42
C SER A 440 -105.69 175.65 -82.19
N PRO A 441 -104.33 175.41 -81.94
CA PRO A 441 -103.38 174.47 -82.72
C PRO A 441 -102.11 173.69 -82.08
N ALA A 442 -101.41 172.76 -82.84
CA ALA A 442 -99.93 172.32 -82.87
C ALA A 442 -99.21 171.11 -82.07
N GLY A 443 -98.02 170.52 -82.51
CA GLY A 443 -97.04 169.58 -81.79
C GLY A 443 -96.02 168.60 -82.58
N THR A 444 -94.80 168.14 -82.08
CA THR A 444 -93.71 167.29 -82.81
C THR A 444 -92.46 166.54 -82.07
N SER A 445 -91.87 165.41 -82.63
CA SER A 445 -90.38 164.94 -82.76
C SER A 445 -89.49 163.95 -81.83
N ALA A 446 -88.63 163.02 -82.43
CA ALA A 446 -87.21 162.40 -82.20
C ALA A 446 -86.57 161.33 -81.13
N ALA A 447 -85.74 160.30 -81.59
CA ALA A 447 -84.44 159.50 -81.20
C ALA A 447 -83.93 158.73 -79.85
N ALA A 448 -83.26 157.48 -79.83
CA ALA A 448 -82.28 156.82 -78.77
C ALA A 448 -81.71 155.27 -78.86
N PRO A 449 -80.48 154.80 -78.33
CA PRO A 449 -79.94 153.33 -78.23
C PRO A 449 -78.77 152.78 -77.21
N ALA A 450 -78.40 151.42 -77.09
CA ALA A 450 -77.05 150.65 -76.76
C ALA A 450 -76.70 149.59 -75.54
N THR A 451 -75.82 148.51 -75.73
CA THR A 451 -74.75 147.70 -74.87
C THR A 451 -74.79 146.41 -73.85
N ASP A 452 -73.76 145.44 -73.92
CA ASP A 452 -72.94 144.41 -73.05
C ASP A 452 -73.35 143.16 -72.06
N ALA A 453 -72.43 142.23 -71.51
CA ALA A 453 -72.68 140.79 -70.93
C ALA A 453 -71.97 140.01 -69.64
N PRO A 454 -71.21 138.81 -69.59
CA PRO A 454 -71.38 137.53 -68.68
C PRO A 454 -70.19 136.68 -67.91
N SER A 455 -70.38 135.54 -67.08
CA SER A 455 -69.33 134.57 -66.41
C SER A 455 -69.64 133.25 -65.48
N GLN A 456 -68.69 132.22 -65.29
CA GLN A 456 -68.25 131.24 -64.13
C GLN A 456 -68.68 129.70 -63.71
N ALA A 457 -67.91 128.92 -62.81
CA ALA A 457 -67.95 127.44 -62.29
C ALA A 457 -67.04 127.10 -60.97
N PRO A 458 -66.54 125.88 -60.39
CA PRO A 458 -66.70 124.33 -60.27
C PRO A 458 -66.36 123.51 -58.86
N ASN A 459 -66.21 122.10 -58.73
CA ASN A 459 -65.41 121.18 -57.72
C ASN A 459 -65.94 119.82 -56.98
N GLY A 460 -65.08 118.86 -56.42
CA GLY A 460 -65.35 117.68 -55.43
C GLY A 460 -64.29 116.48 -55.14
N ASP A 461 -64.28 115.67 -54.00
CA ASP A 461 -63.20 114.64 -53.52
C ASP A 461 -63.55 113.49 -52.42
N GLY A 462 -62.70 112.44 -52.04
CA GLY A 462 -62.83 111.43 -50.88
C GLY A 462 -61.92 110.10 -50.69
N THR A 463 -61.76 109.44 -49.48
CA THR A 463 -60.75 108.31 -49.14
C THR A 463 -61.02 107.22 -47.97
N GLY A 464 -60.22 106.11 -47.81
CA GLY A 464 -59.84 105.42 -46.49
C GLY A 464 -59.85 103.84 -46.24
N GLY A 465 -58.90 103.23 -45.43
CA GLY A 465 -58.99 101.86 -44.74
C GLY A 465 -57.71 100.91 -44.62
N SER A 466 -57.43 100.16 -43.51
CA SER A 466 -56.11 99.42 -43.24
C SER A 466 -56.10 98.12 -42.27
N PRO A 467 -55.03 97.60 -41.55
CA PRO A 467 -54.63 96.13 -41.52
C PRO A 467 -54.16 95.41 -40.15
N ALA A 468 -53.53 94.19 -40.22
CA ALA A 468 -52.48 93.52 -39.34
C ALA A 468 -52.75 92.34 -38.32
N GLY A 469 -51.69 91.56 -37.92
CA GLY A 469 -51.65 90.47 -36.87
C GLY A 469 -50.33 89.61 -36.78
N GLU A 470 -49.93 89.00 -35.62
CA GLU A 470 -48.51 88.60 -35.31
C GLU A 470 -48.20 87.44 -34.26
N ALA A 471 -47.00 86.82 -34.34
CA ALA A 471 -46.04 86.30 -33.30
C ALA A 471 -46.23 85.10 -32.28
N THR A 472 -45.06 84.54 -31.84
CA THR A 472 -44.65 84.00 -30.48
C THR A 472 -44.62 82.48 -30.09
N THR A 473 -44.02 82.15 -28.90
CA THR A 473 -43.60 80.81 -28.36
C THR A 473 -43.74 80.77 -26.79
N PRO A 474 -42.89 80.24 -25.83
CA PRO A 474 -41.61 79.45 -25.78
C PRO A 474 -41.43 78.32 -24.67
N ALA A 475 -40.25 77.65 -24.65
CA ALA A 475 -39.42 77.18 -23.49
C ALA A 475 -39.72 75.96 -22.54
N GLY A 476 -38.62 75.35 -22.01
CA GLY A 476 -38.49 74.61 -20.71
C GLY A 476 -38.38 73.05 -20.75
N GLY A 477 -37.55 72.34 -19.95
CA GLY A 477 -36.43 72.68 -19.05
C GLY A 477 -35.92 71.48 -18.16
N THR A 478 -34.64 71.50 -17.72
CA THR A 478 -34.01 71.00 -16.43
C THR A 478 -34.51 69.72 -15.70
N THR A 479 -33.73 68.87 -14.99
CA THR A 479 -32.35 68.87 -14.42
C THR A 479 -31.93 67.42 -14.01
N PRO A 480 -30.65 67.12 -13.64
CA PRO A 480 -30.16 65.74 -13.39
C PRO A 480 -29.97 65.38 -11.90
N ARG A 481 -29.69 64.10 -11.62
CA ARG A 481 -28.72 63.67 -10.60
C ARG A 481 -28.09 62.32 -10.95
#